data_AF-A3MXM3-F1
#
_entry.id   AF-A3MXM3-F1
#
_cell.length_a   1.000
_cell.length_b   1.000
_cell.length_c   1.000
_cell.angle_alpha   90.00
_cell.angle_beta   90.00
_cell.angle_gamma   90.00
#
_symmetry.space_group_name_H-M   'P 1'
#
loop_
_entity.id
_entity.type
_entity.pdbx_description
1 polymer ?
#
loop_
_entity_poly.entity_id
_entity_poly.type
_entity_poly.pdbx_seq_one_letter_code
_entity_poly.pdbx_strand_id
1 'polypeptide(L)'
;MYFLSKLAKTIDLLNRIAQKRQDEELKAVVDDLYKQLTIVINLLEKIYSIYTELDILMKTDLRLDQAPLEDPPQGERLADYVARLASEGKDPSKTLAYLLGAGLAVLQVKNGEVYIDQR
;
A
#
# COMPACT_ATOMS: atom_id res chain seq x y z
N MET A 1 -6.04 -9.42 -8.22
CA MET A 1 -7.31 -10.05 -8.64
C MET A 1 -7.12 -11.30 -9.50
N TYR A 2 -6.43 -11.24 -10.67
CA TYR A 2 -6.28 -12.40 -11.57
C TYR A 2 -5.69 -13.67 -10.92
N PHE A 3 -4.69 -13.51 -10.05
CA PHE A 3 -4.11 -14.64 -9.32
C PHE A 3 -5.14 -15.37 -8.44
N LEU A 4 -5.89 -14.62 -7.61
CA LEU A 4 -6.88 -15.18 -6.68
C LEU A 4 -8.04 -15.84 -7.43
N SER A 5 -8.50 -15.24 -8.53
CA SER A 5 -9.56 -15.83 -9.35
C SER A 5 -9.10 -17.12 -10.05
N LYS A 6 -7.84 -17.19 -10.47
CA LYS A 6 -7.23 -18.42 -11.00
C LYS A 6 -7.10 -19.49 -9.92
N LEU A 7 -6.65 -19.11 -8.73
CA LEU A 7 -6.52 -20.02 -7.58
C LEU A 7 -7.88 -20.61 -7.16
N ALA A 8 -8.91 -19.78 -7.05
CA ALA A 8 -10.28 -20.22 -6.75
C ALA A 8 -10.80 -21.22 -7.79
N LYS A 9 -10.55 -20.98 -9.09
CA LYS A 9 -10.92 -21.92 -10.17
C LYS A 9 -10.18 -23.24 -10.06
N THR A 10 -8.91 -23.23 -9.69
CA THR A 10 -8.11 -24.46 -9.51
C THR A 10 -8.63 -25.27 -8.31
N ILE A 11 -8.96 -24.61 -7.20
CA ILE A 11 -9.53 -25.29 -6.01
C ILE A 11 -10.92 -25.87 -6.35
N ASP A 12 -11.76 -25.15 -7.08
CA ASP A 12 -13.08 -25.66 -7.52
C ASP A 12 -12.94 -26.89 -8.44
N LEU A 13 -11.93 -26.89 -9.32
CA LEU A 13 -11.62 -28.06 -10.14
C LEU A 13 -11.20 -29.26 -9.30
N LEU A 14 -10.36 -29.06 -8.28
CA LEU A 14 -9.96 -30.12 -7.34
C LEU A 14 -11.16 -30.67 -6.57
N ASN A 15 -12.09 -29.80 -6.13
CA ASN A 15 -13.32 -30.20 -5.47
C ASN A 15 -14.16 -31.12 -6.36
N ARG A 16 -14.37 -30.75 -7.63
CA ARG A 16 -15.11 -31.56 -8.59
C ARG A 16 -14.45 -32.93 -8.83
N ILE A 17 -13.11 -32.97 -8.86
CA ILE A 17 -12.35 -34.22 -9.01
C ILE A 17 -12.54 -35.11 -7.76
N ALA A 18 -12.43 -34.54 -6.56
CA ALA A 18 -12.64 -35.24 -5.30
C ALA A 18 -14.04 -35.86 -5.23
N GLN A 19 -15.07 -35.07 -5.57
CA GLN A 19 -16.47 -35.55 -5.62
C GLN A 19 -16.67 -36.67 -6.63
N LYS A 20 -16.13 -36.51 -7.85
CA LYS A 20 -16.25 -37.52 -8.91
C LYS A 20 -15.58 -38.85 -8.53
N ARG A 21 -14.48 -38.79 -7.76
CA ARG A 21 -13.73 -39.96 -7.31
C ARG A 21 -14.18 -40.49 -5.94
N GLN A 22 -15.12 -39.80 -5.28
CA GLN A 22 -15.51 -40.08 -3.88
C GLN A 22 -14.29 -40.12 -2.94
N ASP A 23 -13.32 -39.24 -3.19
CA ASP A 23 -12.08 -39.16 -2.44
C ASP A 23 -12.26 -38.18 -1.26
N GLU A 24 -12.60 -38.75 -0.09
CA GLU A 24 -12.85 -37.99 1.13
C GLU A 24 -11.59 -37.31 1.68
N GLU A 25 -10.40 -37.89 1.49
CA GLU A 25 -9.14 -37.26 1.89
C GLU A 25 -8.85 -36.01 1.05
N LEU A 26 -8.97 -36.12 -0.28
CA LEU A 26 -8.81 -34.98 -1.17
C LEU A 26 -9.84 -33.89 -0.89
N LYS A 27 -11.08 -34.27 -0.58
CA LYS A 27 -12.14 -33.34 -0.21
C LYS A 27 -11.82 -32.57 1.06
N ALA A 28 -11.30 -33.23 2.09
CA ALA A 28 -10.87 -32.57 3.32
C ALA A 28 -9.75 -31.55 3.08
N VAL A 29 -8.79 -31.87 2.20
CA VAL A 29 -7.72 -30.93 1.80
C VAL A 29 -8.28 -29.73 1.04
N VAL A 30 -9.22 -29.94 0.13
CA VAL A 30 -9.88 -28.87 -0.62
C VAL A 30 -10.66 -27.94 0.29
N ASP A 31 -11.38 -28.47 1.28
CA ASP A 31 -12.12 -27.68 2.26
C ASP A 31 -11.17 -26.81 3.10
N ASP A 32 -10.00 -27.33 3.48
CA ASP A 32 -8.97 -26.54 4.16
C ASP A 32 -8.40 -25.43 3.27
N LEU A 33 -8.13 -25.73 1.99
CA LEU A 33 -7.69 -24.73 1.01
C LEU A 33 -8.70 -23.60 0.83
N TYR A 34 -10.00 -23.91 0.82
CA TYR A 34 -11.05 -22.88 0.79
C TYR A 34 -11.01 -22.00 2.04
N LYS A 35 -10.86 -22.57 3.24
CA LYS A 35 -10.74 -21.80 4.49
C LYS A 35 -9.54 -20.86 4.44
N GLN A 36 -8.38 -21.36 4.01
CA GLN A 36 -7.17 -20.55 3.87
C GLN A 36 -7.37 -19.43 2.85
N LEU A 37 -8.01 -19.71 1.71
CA LEU A 37 -8.31 -18.68 0.71
C LEU A 37 -9.22 -17.58 1.27
N THR A 38 -10.24 -17.94 2.05
CA THR A 38 -11.12 -16.96 2.72
C THR A 38 -10.33 -16.06 3.68
N ILE A 39 -9.41 -16.62 4.47
CA ILE A 39 -8.54 -15.83 5.36
C ILE A 39 -7.72 -14.80 4.57
N VAL A 40 -7.14 -15.22 3.45
CA VAL A 40 -6.35 -14.33 2.58
C VAL A 40 -7.22 -13.21 2.01
N ILE A 41 -8.43 -13.52 1.54
CA ILE A 41 -9.37 -12.51 1.03
C ILE A 41 -9.70 -11.48 2.12
N ASN A 42 -10.05 -11.94 3.33
CA ASN A 42 -10.37 -11.06 4.46
C ASN A 42 -9.20 -10.15 4.84
N LEU A 43 -7.95 -10.65 4.77
CA LEU A 43 -6.77 -9.83 5.01
C LEU A 43 -6.60 -8.74 3.94
N LEU A 44 -6.80 -9.09 2.67
CA LEU A 44 -6.71 -8.12 1.57
C LEU A 44 -7.79 -7.04 1.66
N GLU A 45 -9.01 -7.40 2.05
CA GLU A 45 -10.09 -6.43 2.30
C GLU A 45 -9.72 -5.45 3.41
N LYS A 46 -9.16 -5.94 4.52
CA LYS A 46 -8.68 -5.08 5.62
C LYS A 46 -7.58 -4.13 5.17
N ILE A 47 -6.60 -4.63 4.40
CA ILE A 47 -5.52 -3.80 3.84
C ILE A 47 -6.10 -2.72 2.93
N TYR A 48 -7.07 -3.07 2.10
CA TYR A 48 -7.74 -2.12 1.22
C TYR A 48 -8.53 -1.05 2.01
N SER A 49 -9.21 -1.44 3.10
CA SER A 49 -9.88 -0.49 4.00
C SER A 49 -8.89 0.51 4.59
N ILE A 50 -7.76 0.03 5.11
CA ILE A 50 -6.68 0.88 5.65
C ILE A 50 -6.17 1.84 4.58
N TYR A 51 -5.93 1.35 3.36
CA TYR A 51 -5.50 2.19 2.25
C TYR A 51 -6.52 3.29 1.92
N THR A 52 -7.81 2.95 1.92
CA THR A 52 -8.89 3.91 1.66
C THR A 52 -9.00 4.95 2.76
N GLU A 53 -8.88 4.54 4.03
CA GLU A 53 -8.86 5.45 5.17
C GLU A 53 -7.65 6.40 5.13
N LEU A 54 -6.47 5.91 4.75
CA LEU A 54 -5.29 6.73 4.54
C LEU A 54 -5.49 7.74 3.40
N ASP A 55 -6.08 7.32 2.28
CA ASP A 55 -6.39 8.20 1.15
C ASP A 55 -7.41 9.29 1.53
N ILE A 56 -8.43 8.94 2.32
CA ILE A 56 -9.39 9.91 2.87
C ILE A 56 -8.66 10.88 3.80
N LEU A 57 -7.88 10.40 4.76
CA LEU A 57 -7.15 11.26 5.71
C LEU A 57 -6.19 12.23 5.00
N MET A 58 -5.52 11.75 3.94
CA MET A 58 -4.69 12.58 3.07
C MET A 58 -5.49 13.71 2.39
N LYS A 59 -6.69 13.42 1.91
CA LYS A 59 -7.54 14.41 1.21
C LYS A 59 -8.27 15.35 2.16
N THR A 60 -8.83 14.84 3.27
CA THR A 60 -9.69 15.64 4.16
C THR A 60 -8.91 16.41 5.21
N ASP A 61 -8.09 15.71 6.01
CA ASP A 61 -7.45 16.29 7.19
C ASP A 61 -6.16 17.01 6.81
N LEU A 62 -5.37 16.41 5.92
CA LEU A 62 -4.12 17.02 5.45
C LEU A 62 -4.36 18.06 4.34
N ARG A 63 -5.56 18.12 3.72
CA ARG A 63 -5.92 19.03 2.61
C ARG A 63 -4.80 19.10 1.57
N LEU A 64 -4.37 17.92 1.14
CA LEU A 64 -3.31 17.74 0.15
C LEU A 64 -3.79 18.05 -1.28
N ASP A 65 -5.04 18.43 -1.45
CA ASP A 65 -5.68 18.71 -2.74
C ASP A 65 -5.06 19.90 -3.49
N GLN A 66 -4.30 20.74 -2.79
CA GLN A 66 -3.52 21.82 -3.37
C GLN A 66 -2.06 21.39 -3.41
N ALA A 67 -1.57 21.11 -4.62
CA ALA A 67 -0.16 20.89 -4.86
C ALA A 67 0.64 22.04 -4.20
N PRO A 68 1.67 21.74 -3.40
CA PRO A 68 2.65 22.74 -3.03
C PRO A 68 3.16 23.38 -4.32
N LEU A 69 3.28 24.71 -4.35
CA LEU A 69 3.86 25.47 -5.48
C LEU A 69 5.36 25.20 -5.69
N GLU A 70 5.88 24.10 -5.16
CA GLU A 70 7.30 23.83 -5.05
C GLU A 70 7.64 22.51 -5.73
N ASP A 71 8.65 22.57 -6.60
CA ASP A 71 9.19 21.40 -7.28
C ASP A 71 9.79 20.42 -6.24
N PRO A 72 9.66 19.11 -6.47
CA PRO A 72 10.16 18.14 -5.52
C PRO A 72 11.70 18.26 -5.38
N PRO A 73 12.24 18.17 -4.17
CA PRO A 73 13.67 18.41 -3.91
C PRO A 73 14.55 17.36 -4.59
N GLN A 74 15.73 17.77 -5.05
CA GLN A 74 16.72 16.91 -5.71
C GLN A 74 17.91 16.66 -4.78
N GLY A 75 17.97 15.47 -4.17
CA GLY A 75 19.07 15.06 -3.31
C GLY A 75 19.39 15.98 -2.13
N GLU A 76 18.39 16.69 -1.59
CA GLU A 76 18.57 17.62 -0.46
C GLU A 76 18.53 16.86 0.87
N ARG A 77 19.33 17.28 1.86
CA ARG A 77 19.26 16.68 3.21
C ARG A 77 17.90 17.04 3.83
N LEU A 78 17.19 16.06 4.38
CA LEU A 78 15.82 16.26 4.88
C LEU A 78 15.75 17.35 5.95
N ALA A 79 16.74 17.40 6.84
CA ALA A 79 16.82 18.43 7.88
C ALA A 79 16.92 19.85 7.29
N ASP A 80 17.69 19.99 6.21
CA ASP A 80 17.94 21.28 5.57
C ASP A 80 16.71 21.71 4.77
N TYR A 81 16.05 20.75 4.10
CA TYR A 81 14.77 20.96 3.42
C TYR A 81 13.67 21.43 4.38
N VAL A 82 13.53 20.78 5.54
CA VAL A 82 12.56 21.17 6.57
C VAL A 82 12.83 22.58 7.10
N ALA A 83 14.11 22.91 7.35
CA ALA A 83 14.51 24.23 7.81
C ALA A 83 14.21 25.32 6.75
N ARG A 84 14.47 25.01 5.47
CA ARG A 84 14.17 25.89 4.34
C ARG A 84 12.67 26.16 4.23
N LEU A 85 11.83 25.11 4.24
CA LEU A 85 10.37 25.25 4.22
C LEU A 85 9.85 26.13 5.37
N ALA A 86 10.36 25.91 6.59
CA ALA A 86 9.98 26.71 7.74
C ALA A 86 10.40 28.20 7.58
N SER A 87 11.58 28.46 7.01
CA SER A 87 12.08 29.81 6.74
C SER A 87 11.28 30.55 5.65
N GLU A 88 10.70 29.80 4.70
CA GLU A 88 9.82 30.31 3.65
C GLU A 88 8.37 30.51 4.12
N GLY A 89 8.08 30.26 5.40
CA GLY A 89 6.74 30.38 5.98
C GLY A 89 5.76 29.27 5.55
N LYS A 90 6.27 28.17 5.00
CA LYS A 90 5.50 26.98 4.65
C LYS A 90 5.42 26.03 5.85
N ASP A 91 4.39 25.19 5.90
CA ASP A 91 4.30 24.10 6.88
C ASP A 91 5.11 22.89 6.38
N PRO A 92 6.28 22.59 6.98
CA PRO A 92 7.14 21.52 6.48
C PRO A 92 6.49 20.15 6.58
N SER A 93 5.67 19.93 7.60
CA SER A 93 5.00 18.65 7.84
C SER A 93 3.96 18.40 6.76
N LYS A 94 3.19 19.42 6.41
CA LYS A 94 2.17 19.34 5.35
C LYS A 94 2.81 19.12 3.97
N THR A 95 3.86 19.85 3.64
CA THR A 95 4.55 19.72 2.35
C THR A 95 5.23 18.35 2.20
N LEU A 96 5.90 17.87 3.26
CA LEU A 96 6.49 16.53 3.26
C LEU A 96 5.43 15.43 3.12
N ALA A 97 4.33 15.54 3.87
CA ALA A 97 3.22 14.60 3.77
C ALA A 97 2.63 14.56 2.35
N TYR A 98 2.52 15.72 1.69
CA TYR A 98 2.13 15.80 0.27
C TYR A 98 3.08 15.02 -0.62
N LEU A 99 4.37 15.38 -0.60
CA LEU A 99 5.35 14.89 -1.56
C LEU A 99 5.57 13.38 -1.43
N LEU A 100 5.61 12.87 -0.20
CA LEU A 100 5.75 11.45 0.07
C LEU A 100 4.46 10.69 -0.21
N GLY A 101 3.31 11.23 0.20
CA GLY A 101 2.00 10.60 0.00
C GLY A 101 1.58 10.53 -1.47
N ALA A 102 1.87 11.57 -2.25
CA ALA A 102 1.62 11.61 -3.69
C ALA A 102 2.67 10.82 -4.51
N GLY A 103 3.71 10.29 -3.84
CA GLY A 103 4.78 9.53 -4.49
C GLY A 103 5.68 10.36 -5.41
N LEU A 104 5.72 11.69 -5.21
CA LEU A 104 6.55 12.64 -5.95
C LEU A 104 7.99 12.71 -5.43
N ALA A 105 8.20 12.25 -4.19
CA ALA A 105 9.51 12.18 -3.56
C ALA A 105 9.71 10.84 -2.83
N VAL A 106 10.97 10.49 -2.62
CA VAL A 106 11.42 9.32 -1.85
C VAL A 106 12.45 9.74 -0.81
N LEU A 107 12.50 8.99 0.30
CA LEU A 107 13.53 9.17 1.32
C LEU A 107 14.67 8.17 1.09
N GLN A 108 15.90 8.67 1.10
CA GLN A 108 17.11 7.86 1.00
C GLN A 108 17.97 8.07 2.25
N VAL A 109 18.53 6.99 2.78
CA VAL A 109 19.49 7.08 3.89
C VAL A 109 20.90 6.90 3.33
N LYS A 110 21.76 7.91 3.51
CA LYS A 110 23.17 7.88 3.09
C LYS A 110 24.03 8.33 4.26
N ASN A 111 25.03 7.52 4.63
CA ASN A 111 25.99 7.83 5.70
C ASN A 111 25.35 8.22 7.05
N GLY A 112 24.19 7.64 7.38
CA GLY A 112 23.46 7.93 8.62
C GLY A 112 22.59 9.20 8.57
N GLU A 113 22.58 9.91 7.45
CA GLU A 113 21.72 11.06 7.21
C GLU A 113 20.57 10.71 6.26
N VAL A 114 19.43 11.40 6.44
CA VAL A 114 18.24 11.22 5.61
C VAL A 114 18.20 12.33 4.55
N TYR A 115 18.04 11.92 3.31
CA TYR A 115 17.88 12.79 2.14
C TYR A 115 16.49 12.60 1.56
N ILE A 116 15.95 13.66 0.98
CA ILE A 116 14.73 13.63 0.19
C ILE A 116 15.11 13.87 -1.28
N ASP A 117 14.59 13.04 -2.16
CA ASP A 117 14.91 13.09 -3.59
C ASP A 117 13.65 12.90 -4.43
N GLN A 118 13.69 13.33 -5.69
CA GLN A 118 12.65 13.01 -6.66
C GLN A 118 12.63 11.51 -6.92
N ARG A 119 11.45 10.96 -7.19
CA ARG A 119 11.30 9.55 -7.54
C ARG A 119 11.89 9.22 -8.90
#